data_AF-A0A8C6UKK0-F1
#
_entry.id   AF-A0A8C6UKK0-F1
#
_cell.length_a   1.000
_cell.length_b   1.000
_cell.length_c   1.000
_cell.angle_alpha   90.00
_cell.angle_beta   90.00
_cell.angle_gamma   90.00
#
_symmetry.space_group_name_H-M   'P 1'
#
loop_
_entity.id
_entity.type
_entity.pdbx_description
1 polymer ?
#
loop_
_entity_poly.entity_id
_entity_poly.type
_entity_poly.pdbx_seq_one_letter_code
_entity_poly.pdbx_strand_id
1 'polypeptide(L)'
;MTSQTAKVVLSLDAHAVDSLKDGVNFKKNPEDSKCYIIYKSEEGLRACKNQCKHQGGLFIKDIEDLDGKTVKCTKHNWKLNVSTMKYVNPPDSFLQDELEVEALEGGGLQLLELDPEDPSGRGVTYLTHACMELQLGSCRFLFDPWLQGPAFARGWWLLHEPPADWSDRLCGADLVYISHMHSDHLSYPTLKVLSERRPDMPIYVGDTSRPVFWSVSGANHGFVNEHLRFMILMDGVHPEMDTCIIVQYKGHMILNTVDCTRPNGGRLPRDVALMMSDFAGGASGFPMTFYGGKYTDSWKAQFVKNERKKLLNYKASLVKSLQPKVYCPFADTSWRPIPRTGISQTV
;
A
#
# COMPACT_ATOMS: atom_id res chain seq x y z
N MET A 1 17.13 17.26 -8.47
CA MET A 1 16.56 17.27 -7.11
C MET A 1 15.16 17.81 -7.25
N THR A 2 14.15 16.95 -7.14
CA THR A 2 12.77 17.42 -6.97
C THR A 2 12.71 18.12 -5.62
N SER A 3 12.33 19.40 -5.62
CA SER A 3 12.12 20.17 -4.40
C SER A 3 11.17 19.43 -3.48
N GLN A 4 11.48 19.39 -2.18
CA GLN A 4 10.51 19.00 -1.16
C GLN A 4 9.24 19.84 -1.36
N THR A 5 8.09 19.18 -1.51
CA THR A 5 6.81 19.87 -1.67
C THR A 5 6.20 20.08 -0.30
N ALA A 6 5.74 21.29 -0.03
CA ALA A 6 5.11 21.66 1.23
C ALA A 6 3.67 22.09 0.98
N LYS A 7 2.76 21.70 1.88
CA LYS A 7 1.38 22.15 1.89
C LYS A 7 1.15 23.06 3.08
N VAL A 8 0.73 24.30 2.83
CA VAL A 8 0.25 25.19 3.90
C VAL A 8 -1.04 24.59 4.48
N VAL A 9 -1.01 24.30 5.79
CA VAL A 9 -2.14 23.72 6.52
C VAL A 9 -2.81 24.70 7.48
N LEU A 10 -2.12 25.79 7.83
CA LEU A 10 -2.66 26.92 8.60
C LEU A 10 -1.85 28.18 8.31
N SER A 11 -2.53 29.32 8.18
CA SER A 11 -1.90 30.65 8.12
C SER A 11 -2.46 31.52 9.25
N LEU A 12 -1.58 32.24 9.94
CA LEU A 12 -1.89 33.22 10.97
C LEU A 12 -1.35 34.60 10.56
N ASP A 13 -2.16 35.63 10.73
CA ASP A 13 -1.70 37.02 10.59
C ASP A 13 -0.89 37.47 11.82
N ALA A 14 -0.24 38.64 11.72
CA ALA A 14 0.60 39.17 12.78
C ALA A 14 -0.15 39.31 14.12
N HIS A 15 -1.39 39.80 14.09
CA HIS A 15 -2.20 39.93 15.31
C HIS A 15 -2.50 38.58 15.96
N ALA A 16 -2.80 37.54 15.16
CA ALA A 16 -3.03 36.19 15.67
C ALA A 16 -1.74 35.56 16.22
N VAL A 17 -0.58 35.88 15.65
CA VAL A 17 0.73 35.47 16.17
C VAL A 17 1.06 36.18 17.49
N ASP A 18 0.83 37.48 17.58
CA ASP A 18 1.04 38.27 18.80
C ASP A 18 0.14 37.80 19.96
N SER A 19 -1.05 37.25 19.62
CA SER A 19 -1.96 36.66 20.61
C SER A 19 -1.51 35.30 21.18
N LEU A 20 -0.45 34.68 20.63
CA LEU A 20 0.05 33.39 21.12
C LEU A 20 0.69 33.55 22.49
N LYS A 21 0.14 32.81 23.47
CA LYS A 21 0.66 32.75 24.84
C LYS A 21 1.83 31.78 24.91
N ASP A 22 2.72 31.95 25.88
CA ASP A 22 3.72 30.94 26.16
C ASP A 22 3.05 29.60 26.57
N GLY A 23 3.63 28.49 26.11
CA GLY A 23 3.06 27.15 26.22
C GLY A 23 2.11 26.79 25.08
N VAL A 24 1.09 25.96 25.39
CA VAL A 24 0.18 25.37 24.39
C VAL A 24 -0.90 26.34 23.92
N ASN A 25 -0.98 26.52 22.59
CA ASN A 25 -2.03 27.26 21.88
C ASN A 25 -2.76 26.34 20.90
N PHE A 26 -4.09 26.43 20.85
CA PHE A 26 -4.91 25.72 19.86
C PHE A 26 -5.43 26.72 18.84
N LYS A 27 -5.19 26.46 17.55
CA LYS A 27 -5.69 27.29 16.44
C LYS A 27 -6.46 26.41 15.45
N LYS A 28 -7.52 26.95 14.87
CA LYS A 28 -8.32 26.25 13.85
C LYS A 28 -8.08 26.91 12.51
N ASN A 29 -7.93 26.10 11.46
CA ASN A 29 -7.97 26.61 10.10
C ASN A 29 -9.44 26.93 9.75
N PRO A 30 -9.77 28.17 9.35
CA PRO A 30 -11.13 28.57 9.01
C PRO A 30 -11.68 27.87 7.77
N GLU A 31 -10.83 27.38 6.86
CA GLU A 31 -11.24 26.76 5.59
C GLU A 31 -11.73 25.32 5.78
N ASP A 32 -11.01 24.51 6.56
CA ASP A 32 -11.30 23.07 6.73
C ASP A 32 -11.69 22.68 8.16
N SER A 33 -11.77 23.66 9.08
CA SER A 33 -12.09 23.49 10.50
C SER A 33 -11.14 22.57 11.28
N LYS A 34 -10.01 22.15 10.70
CA LYS A 34 -9.02 21.34 11.42
C LYS A 34 -8.32 22.18 12.47
N CYS A 35 -8.00 21.55 13.59
CA CYS A 35 -7.33 22.17 14.71
C CYS A 35 -5.85 21.77 14.72
N TYR A 36 -5.00 22.71 15.09
CA TYR A 36 -3.56 22.61 15.19
C TYR A 36 -3.13 23.05 16.59
N ILE A 37 -2.04 22.46 17.07
CA ILE A 37 -1.39 22.84 18.31
C ILE A 37 -0.12 23.60 17.96
N ILE A 38 0.07 24.77 18.56
CA ILE A 38 1.28 25.58 18.48
C ILE A 38 1.83 25.71 19.90
N TYR A 39 3.02 25.17 20.13
CA TYR A 39 3.75 25.30 21.37
C TYR A 39 4.76 26.44 21.24
N LYS A 40 4.63 27.45 22.10
CA LYS A 40 5.54 28.60 22.17
C LYS A 40 6.42 28.51 23.39
N SER A 41 7.72 28.70 23.20
CA SER A 41 8.74 28.71 24.25
C SER A 41 9.84 29.70 23.92
N GLU A 42 10.77 29.90 24.85
CA GLU A 42 11.96 30.72 24.63
C GLU A 42 12.84 30.18 23.49
N GLU A 43 12.81 28.86 23.24
CA GLU A 43 13.57 28.20 22.16
C GLU A 43 12.91 28.35 20.79
N GLY A 44 11.68 28.87 20.72
CA GLY A 44 10.93 29.08 19.49
C GLY A 44 9.55 28.42 19.48
N LEU A 45 9.04 28.19 18.26
CA LEU A 45 7.71 27.63 17.99
C LEU A 45 7.81 26.22 17.46
N ARG A 46 6.98 25.32 18.00
CA ARG A 46 6.76 23.97 17.48
C ARG A 46 5.29 23.79 17.17
N ALA A 47 4.94 23.00 16.16
CA ALA A 47 3.55 22.82 15.79
C ALA A 47 3.22 21.39 15.35
N CYS A 48 1.98 20.98 15.56
CA CYS A 48 1.46 19.71 15.05
C CYS A 48 -0.05 19.76 14.82
N LYS A 49 -0.59 18.77 14.10
CA LYS A 49 -2.04 18.59 13.99
C LYS A 49 -2.62 18.21 15.35
N ASN A 50 -3.76 18.80 15.72
CA ASN A 50 -4.50 18.43 16.93
C ASN A 50 -5.27 17.12 16.73
N GLN A 51 -4.56 16.03 16.47
CA GLN A 51 -5.14 14.71 16.26
C GLN A 51 -4.21 13.66 16.84
N CYS A 52 -4.70 12.96 17.86
CA CYS A 52 -3.96 11.89 18.51
C CYS A 52 -3.82 10.70 17.55
N LYS A 53 -2.57 10.29 17.28
CA LYS A 53 -2.23 9.16 16.42
C LYS A 53 -2.75 7.80 16.90
N HIS A 54 -3.20 7.66 18.15
CA HIS A 54 -3.78 6.41 18.65
C HIS A 54 -5.13 6.07 17.98
N GLN A 55 -6.17 6.86 18.25
CA GLN A 55 -7.52 6.63 17.71
C GLN A 55 -8.18 7.92 17.18
N GLY A 56 -7.36 8.88 16.77
CA GLY A 56 -7.81 10.13 16.16
C GLY A 56 -8.62 11.03 17.09
N GLY A 57 -8.47 10.91 18.42
CA GLY A 57 -9.07 11.85 19.37
C GLY A 57 -8.39 13.21 19.30
N LEU A 58 -9.10 14.28 19.61
CA LEU A 58 -8.48 15.60 19.76
C LEU A 58 -7.71 15.66 21.07
N PHE A 59 -6.71 16.52 21.15
CA PHE A 59 -6.09 16.89 22.40
C PHE A 59 -6.74 18.16 22.98
N ILE A 60 -6.75 18.21 24.30
CA ILE A 60 -7.14 19.35 25.11
C ILE A 60 -6.02 19.69 26.09
N LYS A 61 -6.03 20.91 26.66
CA LYS A 61 -5.14 21.23 27.77
C LYS A 61 -5.35 20.23 28.89
N ASP A 62 -4.26 19.71 29.41
CA ASP A 62 -4.30 18.87 30.60
C ASP A 62 -4.28 19.77 31.84
N ILE A 63 -5.27 19.63 32.71
CA ILE A 63 -5.39 20.47 33.92
C ILE A 63 -4.34 20.06 34.95
N GLU A 64 -3.85 18.83 34.87
CA GLU A 64 -2.78 18.30 35.71
C GLU A 64 -1.38 18.71 35.22
N ASP A 65 -1.30 19.41 34.09
CA ASP A 65 -0.04 19.82 33.49
C ASP A 65 0.51 21.07 34.17
N LEU A 66 1.51 20.86 35.03
CA LEU A 66 2.15 21.92 35.79
C LEU A 66 3.22 22.67 35.00
N ASP A 67 3.76 22.09 33.92
CA ASP A 67 4.84 22.68 33.12
C ASP A 67 4.36 23.33 31.80
N GLY A 68 3.08 23.18 31.46
CA GLY A 68 2.47 23.77 30.27
C GLY A 68 2.93 23.14 28.95
N LYS A 69 3.51 21.92 28.98
CA LYS A 69 4.07 21.22 27.82
C LYS A 69 3.25 19.99 27.42
N THR A 70 2.19 19.67 28.15
CA THR A 70 1.45 18.41 27.99
C THR A 70 0.00 18.66 27.59
N VAL A 71 -0.46 17.89 26.62
CA VAL A 71 -1.86 17.85 26.21
C VAL A 71 -2.44 16.46 26.36
N LYS A 72 -3.71 16.36 26.74
CA LYS A 72 -4.40 15.09 27.00
C LYS A 72 -5.41 14.79 25.90
N CYS A 73 -5.42 13.56 25.40
CA CYS A 73 -6.37 13.12 24.40
C CYS A 73 -7.79 12.99 25.00
N THR A 74 -8.81 13.38 24.24
CA THR A 74 -10.21 13.33 24.68
C THR A 74 -10.83 11.94 24.63
N LYS A 75 -10.26 11.02 23.85
CA LYS A 75 -10.78 9.64 23.72
C LYS A 75 -10.16 8.67 24.72
N HIS A 76 -8.89 8.88 25.06
CA HIS A 76 -8.12 8.03 25.95
C HIS A 76 -7.23 8.92 26.78
N ASN A 77 -6.87 8.52 28.00
CA ASN A 77 -6.00 9.30 28.90
C ASN A 77 -4.53 9.39 28.44
N TRP A 78 -4.26 9.24 27.14
CA TRP A 78 -2.95 9.40 26.54
C TRP A 78 -2.57 10.88 26.51
N LYS A 79 -1.34 11.17 26.92
CA LYS A 79 -0.77 12.50 27.02
C LYS A 79 0.38 12.64 26.03
N LEU A 80 0.44 13.79 25.36
CA LEU A 80 1.49 14.16 24.41
C LEU A 80 2.27 15.33 25.00
N ASN A 81 3.59 15.20 25.07
CA ASN A 81 4.48 16.32 25.36
C ASN A 81 4.76 17.08 24.06
N VAL A 82 4.17 18.26 23.89
CA VAL A 82 4.24 19.04 22.64
C VAL A 82 5.59 19.74 22.45
N SER A 83 6.39 19.84 23.51
CA SER A 83 7.76 20.36 23.43
C SER A 83 8.76 19.34 22.89
N THR A 84 8.38 18.06 22.77
CA THR A 84 9.23 16.97 22.26
C THR A 84 8.55 16.11 21.18
N MET A 85 7.25 16.29 20.99
CA MET A 85 6.37 15.44 20.17
C MET A 85 6.33 13.97 20.59
N LYS A 86 6.75 13.67 21.82
CA LYS A 86 6.72 12.31 22.40
C LYS A 86 5.48 12.10 23.24
N TYR A 87 4.85 10.94 23.10
CA TYR A 87 3.80 10.52 24.00
C TYR A 87 4.38 10.16 25.37
N VAL A 88 3.79 10.74 26.41
CA VAL A 88 4.19 10.52 27.81
C VAL A 88 3.64 9.18 28.30
N ASN A 89 2.43 8.83 27.86
CA ASN A 89 1.80 7.56 28.18
C ASN A 89 0.94 7.04 27.00
N PRO A 90 1.23 5.82 26.50
CA PRO A 90 2.37 4.98 26.84
C PRO A 90 3.70 5.62 26.37
N PRO A 91 4.76 5.57 27.21
CA PRO A 91 6.10 6.01 26.81
C PRO A 91 6.64 5.10 25.70
N ASP A 92 7.63 5.59 24.95
CA ASP A 92 8.31 4.85 23.86
C ASP A 92 7.38 4.29 22.78
N SER A 93 6.23 4.94 22.58
CA SER A 93 5.28 4.57 21.52
C SER A 93 5.71 5.17 20.17
N PHE A 94 4.92 6.07 19.59
CA PHE A 94 5.24 6.76 18.34
C PHE A 94 5.42 8.25 18.58
N LEU A 95 6.10 8.95 17.67
CA LEU A 95 6.18 10.41 17.68
C LEU A 95 4.95 11.01 17.00
N GLN A 96 4.47 12.14 17.51
CA GLN A 96 3.53 12.99 16.79
C GLN A 96 4.24 13.62 15.59
N ASP A 97 3.56 13.70 14.44
CA ASP A 97 4.13 14.39 13.27
C ASP A 97 4.21 15.88 13.54
N GLU A 98 5.40 16.43 13.36
CA GLU A 98 5.69 17.85 13.51
C GLU A 98 5.45 18.57 12.18
N LEU A 99 4.88 19.76 12.26
CA LEU A 99 4.70 20.68 11.14
C LEU A 99 5.86 21.67 11.15
N GLU A 100 6.34 22.02 9.96
CA GLU A 100 7.30 23.10 9.83
C GLU A 100 6.59 24.45 10.05
N VAL A 101 7.29 25.35 10.74
CA VAL A 101 6.78 26.67 11.11
C VAL A 101 7.58 27.71 10.34
N GLU A 102 6.91 28.42 9.42
CA GLU A 102 7.52 29.47 8.61
C GLU A 102 7.01 30.84 9.05
N ALA A 103 7.93 31.75 9.38
CA ALA A 103 7.60 33.14 9.67
C ALA A 103 7.52 33.94 8.37
N LEU A 104 6.44 34.73 8.20
CA LEU A 104 6.22 35.55 7.01
C LEU A 104 6.80 36.96 7.17
N GLU A 105 7.20 37.56 6.06
CA GLU A 105 7.51 39.00 5.98
C GLU A 105 6.24 39.80 6.38
N GLY A 106 6.30 40.48 7.53
CA GLY A 106 5.15 41.17 8.13
C GLY A 106 4.66 40.58 9.45
N GLY A 107 5.35 39.58 10.02
CA GLY A 107 5.07 39.04 11.36
C GLY A 107 3.97 37.97 11.41
N GLY A 108 3.43 37.58 10.26
CA GLY A 108 2.55 36.41 10.14
C GLY A 108 3.31 35.09 10.26
N LEU A 109 2.57 33.98 10.29
CA LEU A 109 3.12 32.64 10.44
C LEU A 109 2.33 31.62 9.63
N GLN A 110 3.03 30.67 9.02
CA GLN A 110 2.42 29.51 8.34
C GLN A 110 2.88 28.21 8.99
N LEU A 111 1.96 27.25 9.02
CA LEU A 111 2.25 25.86 9.32
C LEU A 111 2.27 25.07 8.03
N LEU A 112 3.36 24.36 7.79
CA LEU A 112 3.61 23.58 6.59
C LEU A 112 3.62 22.09 6.94
N GLU A 113 2.85 21.31 6.19
CA GLU A 113 2.99 19.86 6.15
C GLU A 113 3.91 19.50 4.98
N LEU A 114 5.04 18.88 5.29
CA LEU A 114 6.04 18.48 4.30
C LEU A 114 5.70 17.12 3.72
N ASP A 115 5.68 17.03 2.39
CA ASP A 115 5.71 15.73 1.73
C ASP A 115 7.07 15.07 1.95
N PRO A 116 7.12 13.74 2.09
CA PRO A 116 8.37 13.01 2.09
C PRO A 116 9.10 13.26 0.76
N GLU A 117 10.40 13.54 0.82
CA GLU A 117 11.23 13.68 -0.38
C GLU A 117 11.08 12.48 -1.31
N ASP A 118 11.11 12.71 -2.61
CA ASP A 118 11.09 11.63 -3.59
C ASP A 118 12.39 10.81 -3.50
N PRO A 119 12.35 9.55 -3.04
CA PRO A 119 13.57 8.80 -2.82
C PRO A 119 14.13 8.33 -4.17
N SER A 120 15.43 8.52 -4.36
CA SER A 120 16.15 8.00 -5.52
C SER A 120 16.19 6.47 -5.55
N GLY A 121 16.36 5.90 -6.75
CA GLY A 121 16.51 4.46 -6.93
C GLY A 121 15.23 3.65 -6.67
N ARG A 122 14.05 4.23 -6.90
CA ARG A 122 12.77 3.51 -6.86
C ARG A 122 12.21 3.32 -8.27
N GLY A 123 11.52 2.21 -8.49
CA GLY A 123 10.91 1.90 -9.78
C GLY A 123 9.99 0.69 -9.71
N VAL A 124 9.09 0.58 -10.67
CA VAL A 124 8.24 -0.60 -10.86
C VAL A 124 8.39 -1.10 -12.29
N THR A 125 8.63 -2.40 -12.45
CA THR A 125 8.77 -3.06 -13.75
C THR A 125 7.71 -4.14 -13.88
N TYR A 126 6.88 -4.05 -14.91
CA TYR A 126 5.97 -5.13 -15.30
C TYR A 126 6.74 -6.22 -16.04
N LEU A 127 6.68 -7.46 -15.56
CA LEU A 127 7.30 -8.59 -16.24
C LEU A 127 6.27 -9.35 -17.10
N THR A 128 5.17 -9.80 -16.49
CA THR A 128 4.03 -10.45 -17.18
C THR A 128 2.90 -10.71 -16.18
N HIS A 129 1.65 -10.84 -16.64
CA HIS A 129 0.46 -11.14 -15.81
C HIS A 129 0.42 -10.36 -14.47
N ALA A 130 0.56 -11.05 -13.33
CA ALA A 130 0.62 -10.51 -11.98
C ALA A 130 2.06 -10.26 -11.50
N CYS A 131 3.06 -10.60 -12.31
CA CYS A 131 4.46 -10.49 -11.95
C CYS A 131 5.00 -9.07 -12.14
N MET A 132 5.26 -8.42 -11.01
CA MET A 132 5.78 -7.06 -10.92
C MET A 132 7.06 -7.06 -10.08
N GLU A 133 8.08 -6.36 -10.57
CA GLU A 133 9.31 -6.06 -9.83
C GLU A 133 9.20 -4.66 -9.23
N LEU A 134 9.43 -4.53 -7.93
CA LEU A 134 9.45 -3.26 -7.22
C LEU A 134 10.85 -3.00 -6.68
N GLN A 135 11.53 -2.00 -7.25
CA GLN A 135 12.83 -1.51 -6.82
C GLN A 135 12.66 -0.39 -5.79
N LEU A 136 13.34 -0.50 -4.64
CA LEU A 136 13.32 0.46 -3.53
C LEU A 136 14.74 0.64 -2.98
N GLY A 137 15.49 1.59 -3.54
CA GLY A 137 16.91 1.76 -3.23
C GLY A 137 17.71 0.60 -3.77
N SER A 138 18.47 -0.10 -2.93
CA SER A 138 19.14 -1.36 -3.30
C SER A 138 18.23 -2.58 -3.23
N CYS A 139 17.04 -2.46 -2.64
CA CYS A 139 16.17 -3.59 -2.37
C CYS A 139 15.18 -3.85 -3.52
N ARG A 140 14.97 -5.12 -3.89
CA ARG A 140 14.07 -5.57 -4.95
C ARG A 140 13.05 -6.56 -4.43
N PHE A 141 11.78 -6.25 -4.60
CA PHE A 141 10.68 -7.15 -4.32
C PHE A 141 10.15 -7.71 -5.63
N LEU A 142 9.81 -8.99 -5.66
CA LEU A 142 9.10 -9.59 -6.78
C LEU A 142 7.73 -10.09 -6.32
N PHE A 143 6.68 -9.64 -7.00
CA PHE A 143 5.30 -10.04 -6.71
C PHE A 143 4.86 -11.15 -7.67
N ASP A 144 4.17 -12.17 -7.18
CA ASP A 144 3.45 -13.20 -7.95
C ASP A 144 4.17 -13.72 -9.21
N PRO A 145 5.34 -14.38 -9.07
CA PRO A 145 6.19 -14.71 -10.20
C PRO A 145 5.68 -15.91 -11.01
N TRP A 146 4.73 -15.67 -11.91
CA TRP A 146 4.42 -16.58 -13.01
C TRP A 146 5.23 -16.19 -14.26
N LEU A 147 6.42 -16.81 -14.41
CA LEU A 147 7.41 -16.46 -15.44
C LEU A 147 7.64 -17.60 -16.45
N GLN A 148 7.08 -18.78 -16.22
CA GLN A 148 7.11 -19.85 -17.22
C GLN A 148 6.01 -20.88 -17.03
N GLY A 149 5.77 -21.63 -18.09
CA GLY A 149 4.79 -22.70 -18.11
C GLY A 149 3.35 -22.22 -18.04
N PRO A 150 2.40 -23.17 -18.02
CA PRO A 150 0.99 -22.87 -17.98
C PRO A 150 0.45 -22.67 -16.55
N ALA A 151 -0.71 -22.03 -16.46
CA ALA A 151 -1.58 -22.01 -15.28
C ALA A 151 -2.88 -22.80 -15.54
N PHE A 152 -3.60 -23.14 -14.47
CA PHE A 152 -4.92 -23.79 -14.45
C PHE A 152 -5.00 -25.03 -15.35
N ALA A 153 -4.18 -26.04 -15.07
CA ALA A 153 -4.14 -27.29 -15.83
C ALA A 153 -3.96 -27.11 -17.35
N ARG A 154 -3.07 -26.19 -17.76
CA ARG A 154 -2.81 -25.83 -19.18
C ARG A 154 -3.92 -25.04 -19.86
N GLY A 155 -4.90 -24.56 -19.10
CA GLY A 155 -5.93 -23.67 -19.59
C GLY A 155 -5.39 -22.28 -19.94
N TRP A 156 -4.40 -21.78 -19.18
CA TRP A 156 -3.87 -20.42 -19.35
C TRP A 156 -2.38 -20.45 -19.68
N TRP A 157 -1.97 -19.49 -20.51
CA TRP A 157 -0.60 -19.30 -20.98
C TRP A 157 -0.29 -17.82 -20.99
N LEU A 158 0.93 -17.46 -20.59
CA LEU A 158 1.40 -16.08 -20.60
C LEU A 158 1.13 -15.41 -21.94
N LEU A 159 0.42 -14.28 -21.89
CA LEU A 159 0.13 -13.47 -23.08
C LEU A 159 1.41 -12.83 -23.62
N HIS A 160 2.23 -12.34 -22.71
CA HIS A 160 3.52 -11.73 -22.96
C HIS A 160 4.63 -12.64 -22.45
N GLU A 161 5.61 -12.90 -23.31
CA GLU A 161 6.84 -13.56 -22.90
C GLU A 161 7.56 -12.66 -21.89
N PRO A 162 8.00 -13.21 -20.75
CA PRO A 162 8.76 -12.43 -19.79
C PRO A 162 10.13 -12.05 -20.38
N PRO A 163 10.79 -11.01 -19.85
CA PRO A 163 12.12 -10.60 -20.29
C PRO A 163 13.12 -11.77 -20.29
N ALA A 164 14.06 -11.79 -21.23
CA ALA A 164 15.02 -12.90 -21.35
C ALA A 164 15.87 -13.11 -20.07
N ASP A 165 16.07 -12.05 -19.29
CA ASP A 165 16.79 -12.04 -18.01
C ASP A 165 15.89 -12.34 -16.80
N TRP A 166 14.63 -12.79 -16.99
CA TRP A 166 13.67 -13.00 -15.90
C TRP A 166 14.20 -13.90 -14.79
N SER A 167 14.98 -14.93 -15.14
CA SER A 167 15.49 -15.89 -14.17
C SER A 167 16.59 -15.27 -13.29
N ASP A 168 17.39 -14.37 -13.85
CA ASP A 168 18.40 -13.60 -13.11
C ASP A 168 17.76 -12.52 -12.26
N ARG A 169 16.69 -11.88 -12.74
CA ARG A 169 15.87 -10.96 -11.94
C ARG A 169 15.24 -11.66 -10.74
N LEU A 170 14.61 -12.82 -10.98
CA LEU A 170 14.01 -13.66 -9.95
C LEU A 170 15.03 -14.05 -8.88
N CYS A 171 16.19 -14.56 -9.29
CA CYS A 171 17.25 -14.96 -8.35
C CYS A 171 18.02 -13.76 -7.77
N GLY A 172 17.84 -12.55 -8.31
CA GLY A 172 18.45 -11.31 -7.85
C GLY A 172 17.58 -10.49 -6.90
N ALA A 173 16.28 -10.80 -6.79
CA ALA A 173 15.36 -10.13 -5.86
C ALA A 173 15.79 -10.33 -4.40
N ASP A 174 15.44 -9.45 -3.48
CA ASP A 174 15.73 -9.65 -2.05
C ASP A 174 14.63 -10.45 -1.35
N LEU A 175 13.41 -10.39 -1.89
CA LEU A 175 12.30 -11.21 -1.47
C LEU A 175 11.27 -11.39 -2.58
N VAL A 176 10.50 -12.46 -2.45
CA VAL A 176 9.33 -12.75 -3.27
C VAL A 176 8.09 -12.65 -2.38
N TYR A 177 7.03 -12.02 -2.87
CA TYR A 177 5.71 -12.09 -2.25
C TYR A 177 4.74 -12.82 -3.18
N ILE A 178 4.01 -13.78 -2.62
CA ILE A 178 2.94 -14.50 -3.32
C ILE A 178 1.63 -14.20 -2.62
N SER A 179 0.70 -13.61 -3.36
CA SER A 179 -0.57 -13.09 -2.85
C SER A 179 -1.57 -14.18 -2.49
N HIS A 180 -1.64 -15.25 -3.30
CA HIS A 180 -2.56 -16.36 -3.11
C HIS A 180 -2.17 -17.60 -3.92
N MET A 181 -2.94 -18.67 -3.78
CA MET A 181 -2.58 -20.02 -4.24
C MET A 181 -2.95 -20.35 -5.70
N HIS A 182 -3.58 -19.44 -6.44
CA HIS A 182 -3.87 -19.70 -7.85
C HIS A 182 -2.57 -19.80 -8.65
N SER A 183 -2.53 -20.71 -9.63
CA SER A 183 -1.29 -21.10 -10.33
C SER A 183 -0.68 -20.01 -11.23
N ASP A 184 -1.45 -18.97 -11.53
CA ASP A 184 -1.02 -17.76 -12.22
C ASP A 184 -0.38 -16.71 -11.29
N HIS A 185 -0.41 -16.95 -9.98
CA HIS A 185 0.30 -16.17 -8.94
C HIS A 185 1.36 -17.03 -8.24
N LEU A 186 1.01 -18.27 -7.87
CA LEU A 186 1.85 -19.31 -7.30
C LEU A 186 2.30 -20.30 -8.40
N SER A 187 3.30 -19.93 -9.19
CA SER A 187 3.79 -20.76 -10.29
C SER A 187 4.86 -21.76 -9.84
N TYR A 188 4.49 -23.03 -9.65
CA TYR A 188 5.46 -24.10 -9.36
C TYR A 188 6.59 -24.22 -10.38
N PRO A 189 6.36 -24.13 -11.71
CA PRO A 189 7.46 -24.11 -12.68
C PRO A 189 8.48 -23.00 -12.40
N THR A 190 8.04 -21.78 -12.12
CA THR A 190 8.93 -20.67 -11.79
C THR A 190 9.63 -20.88 -10.45
N LEU A 191 8.90 -21.32 -9.42
CA LEU A 191 9.47 -21.59 -8.09
C LEU A 191 10.48 -22.74 -8.08
N LYS A 192 10.34 -23.73 -8.97
CA LYS A 192 11.35 -24.78 -9.13
C LYS A 192 12.69 -24.20 -9.54
N VAL A 193 12.72 -23.32 -10.55
CA VAL A 193 13.95 -22.64 -10.98
C VAL A 193 14.55 -21.80 -9.85
N LEU A 194 13.70 -21.08 -9.10
CA LEU A 194 14.15 -20.33 -7.93
C LEU A 194 14.78 -21.25 -6.87
N SER A 195 14.13 -22.36 -6.53
CA SER A 195 14.63 -23.30 -5.51
C SER A 195 15.95 -23.97 -5.89
N GLU A 196 16.18 -24.18 -7.20
CA GLU A 196 17.42 -24.77 -7.71
C GLU A 196 18.58 -23.75 -7.74
N ARG A 197 18.29 -22.47 -7.98
CA ARG A 197 19.30 -21.42 -8.14
C ARG A 197 19.58 -20.60 -6.88
N ARG A 198 18.55 -20.36 -6.05
CA ARG A 198 18.59 -19.60 -4.80
C ARG A 198 17.60 -20.19 -3.78
N PRO A 199 17.93 -21.34 -3.18
CA PRO A 199 17.05 -22.03 -2.21
C PRO A 199 16.77 -21.23 -0.93
N ASP A 200 17.61 -20.26 -0.60
CA ASP A 200 17.52 -19.39 0.58
C ASP A 200 16.67 -18.12 0.36
N MET A 201 16.02 -17.98 -0.80
CA MET A 201 15.15 -16.83 -1.10
C MET A 201 14.05 -16.66 -0.04
N PRO A 202 13.94 -15.48 0.59
CA PRO A 202 12.79 -15.15 1.42
C PRO A 202 11.52 -15.09 0.55
N ILE A 203 10.59 -15.99 0.80
CA ILE A 203 9.25 -15.98 0.19
C ILE A 203 8.25 -15.64 1.28
N TYR A 204 7.49 -14.58 1.06
CA TYR A 204 6.45 -14.10 1.95
C TYR A 204 5.07 -14.41 1.38
N VAL A 205 4.23 -14.97 2.24
CA VAL A 205 2.84 -15.33 1.94
C VAL A 205 1.98 -14.88 3.11
N GLY A 206 0.71 -14.59 2.83
CA GLY A 206 -0.26 -14.36 3.90
C GLY A 206 -0.38 -15.59 4.80
N ASP A 207 -0.67 -15.36 6.08
CA ASP A 207 -1.01 -16.42 7.04
C ASP A 207 -2.41 -16.98 6.75
N THR A 208 -2.54 -17.58 5.57
CA THR A 208 -3.70 -18.37 5.20
C THR A 208 -3.45 -19.77 5.76
N SER A 209 -4.43 -20.36 6.43
CA SER A 209 -4.32 -21.72 7.01
C SER A 209 -4.25 -22.84 5.95
N ARG A 210 -3.74 -22.52 4.74
CA ARG A 210 -3.74 -23.35 3.56
C ARG A 210 -2.52 -24.28 3.54
N PRO A 211 -2.73 -25.59 3.27
CA PRO A 211 -1.67 -26.58 3.21
C PRO A 211 -0.48 -26.24 2.32
N VAL A 212 -0.76 -25.53 1.21
CA VAL A 212 0.23 -25.19 0.19
C VAL A 212 1.32 -24.26 0.70
N PHE A 213 1.07 -23.53 1.77
CA PHE A 213 2.00 -22.57 2.36
C PHE A 213 2.69 -23.10 3.62
N TRP A 214 2.42 -24.33 4.07
CA TRP A 214 3.05 -24.87 5.29
C TRP A 214 4.58 -24.98 5.23
N SER A 215 5.15 -25.06 4.03
CA SER A 215 6.61 -25.09 3.83
C SER A 215 7.23 -23.69 3.67
N VAL A 216 6.43 -22.62 3.72
CA VAL A 216 6.87 -21.23 3.59
C VAL A 216 6.51 -20.50 4.88
N SER A 217 7.43 -19.72 5.43
CA SER A 217 7.16 -18.95 6.65
C SER A 217 6.11 -17.86 6.35
N GLY A 218 4.87 -18.08 6.79
CA GLY A 218 3.83 -17.04 6.79
C GLY A 218 4.26 -15.89 7.71
N ALA A 219 4.30 -14.67 7.18
CA ALA A 219 4.57 -13.49 7.99
C ALA A 219 3.63 -12.36 7.57
N ASN A 220 2.82 -11.88 8.50
CA ASN A 220 1.85 -10.81 8.24
C ASN A 220 2.51 -9.43 8.10
N HIS A 221 3.80 -9.30 8.41
CA HIS A 221 4.59 -8.10 8.23
C HIS A 221 6.09 -8.42 8.20
N GLY A 222 6.89 -7.50 7.69
CA GLY A 222 8.34 -7.60 7.71
C GLY A 222 9.01 -6.22 7.81
N PHE A 223 10.09 -6.15 8.58
CA PHE A 223 10.99 -4.99 8.64
C PHE A 223 12.26 -5.35 7.88
N VAL A 224 12.44 -4.78 6.69
CA VAL A 224 13.61 -5.06 5.85
C VAL A 224 14.80 -4.22 6.32
N ASN A 225 14.55 -2.94 6.63
CA ASN A 225 15.51 -2.03 7.24
C ASN A 225 14.77 -0.86 7.92
N GLU A 226 15.50 0.14 8.43
CA GLU A 226 14.95 1.32 9.13
C GLU A 226 13.97 2.16 8.29
N HIS A 227 14.04 2.05 6.95
CA HIS A 227 13.23 2.84 6.03
C HIS A 227 12.28 2.00 5.17
N LEU A 228 12.35 0.67 5.24
CA LEU A 228 11.60 -0.25 4.40
C LEU A 228 10.93 -1.33 5.24
N ARG A 229 9.60 -1.33 5.22
CA ARG A 229 8.77 -2.34 5.87
C ARG A 229 7.54 -2.65 5.03
N PHE A 230 6.93 -3.79 5.28
CA PHE A 230 5.69 -4.16 4.62
C PHE A 230 4.74 -4.87 5.57
N MET A 231 3.47 -4.92 5.17
CA MET A 231 2.40 -5.62 5.86
C MET A 231 1.54 -6.35 4.83
N ILE A 232 1.27 -7.62 5.10
CA ILE A 232 0.35 -8.45 4.32
C ILE A 232 -0.99 -8.43 5.04
N LEU A 233 -2.05 -8.15 4.30
CA LEU A 233 -3.40 -7.97 4.80
C LEU A 233 -4.34 -8.92 4.08
N MET A 234 -5.26 -9.51 4.83
CA MET A 234 -6.24 -10.46 4.30
C MET A 234 -7.32 -9.75 3.51
N ASP A 235 -7.89 -10.46 2.53
CA ASP A 235 -9.12 -10.03 1.89
C ASP A 235 -10.32 -10.08 2.86
N GLY A 236 -11.26 -9.15 2.70
CA GLY A 236 -12.46 -9.09 3.52
C GLY A 236 -13.56 -10.07 3.09
N VAL A 237 -13.49 -10.63 1.88
CA VAL A 237 -14.46 -11.59 1.35
C VAL A 237 -13.89 -13.01 1.35
N HIS A 238 -12.64 -13.16 0.92
CA HIS A 238 -11.91 -14.44 0.84
C HIS A 238 -10.63 -14.42 1.71
N PRO A 239 -10.73 -14.19 3.03
CA PRO A 239 -9.57 -14.07 3.92
C PRO A 239 -8.67 -15.32 3.94
N GLU A 240 -9.22 -16.48 3.60
CA GLU A 240 -8.49 -17.75 3.54
C GLU A 240 -7.78 -18.01 2.20
N MET A 241 -7.91 -17.11 1.23
CA MET A 241 -7.30 -17.24 -0.10
C MET A 241 -6.47 -16.02 -0.47
N ASP A 242 -7.08 -14.84 -0.49
CA ASP A 242 -6.49 -13.66 -1.12
C ASP A 242 -5.86 -12.74 -0.08
N THR A 243 -4.66 -12.26 -0.40
CA THR A 243 -3.99 -11.23 0.39
C THR A 243 -3.49 -10.06 -0.45
N CYS A 244 -3.48 -8.89 0.16
CA CYS A 244 -2.86 -7.69 -0.38
C CYS A 244 -1.65 -7.28 0.45
N ILE A 245 -0.77 -6.47 -0.13
CA ILE A 245 0.43 -5.99 0.56
C ILE A 245 0.50 -4.46 0.54
N ILE A 246 0.86 -3.90 1.69
CA ILE A 246 1.27 -2.50 1.83
C ILE A 246 2.76 -2.48 2.06
N VAL A 247 3.50 -1.74 1.24
CA VAL A 247 4.94 -1.49 1.41
C VAL A 247 5.13 -0.03 1.76
N GLN A 248 5.87 0.25 2.82
CA GLN A 248 6.27 1.60 3.18
C GLN A 248 7.78 1.76 2.97
N TYR A 249 8.17 2.76 2.18
CA TYR A 249 9.55 3.08 1.88
C TYR A 249 9.80 4.59 2.01
N LYS A 250 10.67 4.99 2.95
CA LYS A 250 11.08 6.40 3.16
C LYS A 250 9.88 7.37 3.22
N GLY A 251 8.85 7.00 3.99
CA GLY A 251 7.62 7.80 4.14
C GLY A 251 6.57 7.60 3.04
N HIS A 252 6.91 6.99 1.90
CA HIS A 252 5.96 6.69 0.82
C HIS A 252 5.29 5.34 1.03
N MET A 253 3.98 5.25 0.76
CA MET A 253 3.23 4.00 0.81
C MET A 253 2.92 3.49 -0.59
N ILE A 254 3.03 2.18 -0.78
CA ILE A 254 2.68 1.45 -2.00
C ILE A 254 1.65 0.40 -1.61
N LEU A 255 0.54 0.35 -2.32
CA LEU A 255 -0.53 -0.60 -2.09
C LEU A 255 -0.66 -1.53 -3.30
N ASN A 256 -0.49 -2.83 -3.11
CA ASN A 256 -0.80 -3.82 -4.13
C ASN A 256 -1.97 -4.69 -3.65
N THR A 257 -3.14 -4.50 -4.26
CA THR A 257 -4.34 -5.26 -3.91
C THR A 257 -4.49 -6.56 -4.68
N VAL A 258 -3.71 -6.75 -5.75
CA VAL A 258 -3.84 -7.87 -6.70
C VAL A 258 -5.34 -8.15 -6.96
N ASP A 259 -5.80 -9.37 -6.67
CA ASP A 259 -7.14 -9.92 -6.92
C ASP A 259 -8.10 -9.77 -5.73
N CYS A 260 -7.70 -9.11 -4.64
CA CYS A 260 -8.57 -8.95 -3.47
C CYS A 260 -9.89 -8.27 -3.84
N THR A 261 -11.00 -8.90 -3.45
CA THR A 261 -12.35 -8.36 -3.69
C THR A 261 -12.66 -7.19 -2.76
N ARG A 262 -12.23 -7.25 -1.50
CA ARG A 262 -12.39 -6.23 -0.48
C ARG A 262 -11.18 -6.20 0.46
N PRO A 263 -10.00 -5.78 -0.03
CA PRO A 263 -8.74 -5.88 0.71
C PRO A 263 -8.82 -5.16 2.06
N ASN A 264 -8.39 -5.85 3.13
CA ASN A 264 -8.48 -5.39 4.52
C ASN A 264 -9.89 -4.90 4.94
N GLY A 265 -10.94 -5.53 4.42
CA GLY A 265 -12.33 -5.13 4.67
C GLY A 265 -12.70 -3.75 4.10
N GLY A 266 -11.86 -3.17 3.23
CA GLY A 266 -12.00 -1.83 2.66
C GLY A 266 -11.32 -0.73 3.49
N ARG A 267 -10.56 -1.08 4.54
CA ARG A 267 -9.78 -0.14 5.34
C ARG A 267 -8.39 -0.01 4.75
N LEU A 268 -8.25 0.87 3.75
CA LEU A 268 -7.00 1.04 3.00
C LEU A 268 -6.43 2.44 3.21
N PRO A 269 -5.09 2.60 3.10
CA PRO A 269 -4.47 3.91 3.14
C PRO A 269 -4.92 4.78 1.97
N ARG A 270 -5.06 6.08 2.22
CA ARG A 270 -5.25 7.10 1.17
C ARG A 270 -3.92 7.72 0.80
N ASP A 271 -3.90 8.43 -0.34
CA ASP A 271 -2.78 9.23 -0.82
C ASP A 271 -1.48 8.40 -0.99
N VAL A 272 -1.63 7.11 -1.31
CA VAL A 272 -0.49 6.22 -1.57
C VAL A 272 0.26 6.68 -2.82
N ALA A 273 1.58 6.49 -2.82
CA ALA A 273 2.43 6.87 -3.96
C ALA A 273 2.14 6.01 -5.19
N LEU A 274 1.86 4.72 -4.98
CA LEU A 274 1.50 3.78 -6.04
C LEU A 274 0.41 2.84 -5.54
N MET A 275 -0.64 2.68 -6.33
CA MET A 275 -1.64 1.65 -6.15
C MET A 275 -1.59 0.70 -7.35
N MET A 276 -1.43 -0.59 -7.09
CA MET A 276 -1.53 -1.67 -8.07
C MET A 276 -2.75 -2.51 -7.77
N SER A 277 -3.54 -2.87 -8.79
CA SER A 277 -4.62 -3.84 -8.66
C SER A 277 -4.90 -4.56 -9.98
N ASP A 278 -5.59 -5.69 -9.87
CA ASP A 278 -6.28 -6.27 -11.02
C ASP A 278 -7.22 -5.22 -11.65
N PHE A 279 -7.45 -5.34 -12.96
CA PHE A 279 -8.43 -4.52 -13.66
C PHE A 279 -9.41 -5.33 -14.50
N ALA A 280 -9.18 -6.64 -14.62
CA ALA A 280 -9.98 -7.51 -15.46
C ALA A 280 -9.97 -8.94 -14.91
N GLY A 281 -11.16 -9.47 -14.63
CA GLY A 281 -11.33 -10.86 -14.23
C GLY A 281 -10.91 -11.80 -15.36
N GLY A 282 -9.92 -12.65 -15.08
CA GLY A 282 -9.35 -13.59 -16.05
C GLY A 282 -10.27 -14.77 -16.36
N ALA A 283 -10.99 -15.26 -15.37
CA ALA A 283 -11.90 -16.40 -15.53
C ALA A 283 -13.27 -15.95 -16.06
N SER A 284 -13.80 -16.68 -17.05
CA SER A 284 -15.19 -16.50 -17.49
C SER A 284 -16.21 -16.83 -16.38
N GLY A 285 -15.78 -17.52 -15.32
CA GLY A 285 -16.64 -18.07 -14.28
C GLY A 285 -17.45 -19.30 -14.73
N PHE A 286 -17.29 -19.74 -15.99
CA PHE A 286 -18.02 -20.87 -16.55
C PHE A 286 -17.06 -21.99 -16.93
N PRO A 287 -17.21 -23.20 -16.37
CA PRO A 287 -16.50 -24.37 -16.86
C PRO A 287 -16.72 -24.55 -18.35
N MET A 288 -15.68 -24.96 -19.09
CA MET A 288 -15.78 -25.22 -20.54
C MET A 288 -16.84 -26.28 -20.88
N THR A 289 -17.20 -27.11 -19.91
CA THR A 289 -18.23 -28.16 -20.02
C THR A 289 -19.66 -27.62 -19.92
N PHE A 290 -19.87 -26.34 -19.59
CA PHE A 290 -21.20 -25.75 -19.51
C PHE A 290 -21.62 -25.27 -20.89
N TYR A 291 -22.40 -26.07 -21.61
CA TYR A 291 -22.96 -25.73 -22.92
C TYR A 291 -24.48 -25.96 -22.95
N GLY A 292 -25.19 -25.15 -23.75
CA GLY A 292 -26.64 -25.22 -23.88
C GLY A 292 -27.44 -24.55 -22.75
N GLY A 293 -28.78 -24.64 -22.84
CA GLY A 293 -29.70 -24.04 -21.86
C GLY A 293 -29.49 -22.53 -21.69
N LYS A 294 -29.33 -22.07 -20.44
CA LYS A 294 -29.08 -20.66 -20.10
C LYS A 294 -27.66 -20.18 -20.45
N TYR A 295 -26.71 -21.10 -20.68
CA TYR A 295 -25.30 -20.81 -20.90
C TYR A 295 -24.92 -20.75 -22.38
N THR A 296 -25.73 -20.06 -23.19
CA THR A 296 -25.39 -19.78 -24.59
C THR A 296 -24.17 -18.86 -24.68
N ASP A 297 -23.43 -18.92 -25.79
CA ASP A 297 -22.24 -18.07 -25.99
C ASP A 297 -22.59 -16.57 -25.96
N SER A 298 -23.74 -16.20 -26.51
CA SER A 298 -24.24 -14.82 -26.47
C SER A 298 -24.53 -14.36 -25.04
N TRP A 299 -25.12 -15.22 -24.21
CA TRP A 299 -25.39 -14.91 -22.82
C TRP A 299 -24.08 -14.80 -22.02
N LYS A 300 -23.14 -15.74 -22.20
CA LYS A 300 -21.82 -15.69 -21.55
C LYS A 300 -21.05 -14.42 -21.91
N ALA A 301 -21.03 -14.05 -23.20
CA ALA A 301 -20.38 -12.83 -23.65
C ALA A 301 -20.99 -11.58 -23.00
N GLN A 302 -22.32 -11.51 -22.91
CA GLN A 302 -23.01 -10.40 -22.25
C GLN A 302 -22.76 -10.39 -20.73
N PHE A 303 -22.74 -11.57 -20.08
CA PHE A 303 -22.41 -11.71 -18.66
C PHE A 303 -20.99 -11.22 -18.38
N VAL A 304 -19.99 -11.74 -19.10
CA VAL A 304 -18.58 -11.33 -18.96
C VAL A 304 -18.42 -9.82 -19.18
N LYS A 305 -19.09 -9.25 -20.18
CA LYS A 305 -19.09 -7.81 -20.41
C LYS A 305 -19.65 -7.03 -19.21
N ASN A 306 -20.73 -7.51 -18.61
CA ASN A 306 -21.34 -6.88 -17.43
C ASN A 306 -20.43 -6.99 -16.19
N GLU A 307 -19.82 -8.16 -15.95
CA GLU A 307 -18.89 -8.36 -14.82
C GLU A 307 -17.64 -7.49 -14.96
N ARG A 308 -17.04 -7.42 -16.16
CA ARG A 308 -15.91 -6.51 -16.44
C ARG A 308 -16.28 -5.05 -16.18
N LYS A 309 -17.49 -4.63 -16.56
CA LYS A 309 -17.98 -3.27 -16.28
C LYS A 309 -18.15 -3.02 -14.78
N LYS A 310 -18.65 -3.98 -14.01
CA LYS A 310 -18.76 -3.88 -12.56
C LYS A 310 -17.38 -3.74 -11.91
N LEU A 311 -16.42 -4.57 -12.30
CA LEU A 311 -15.07 -4.54 -11.79
C LEU A 311 -14.40 -3.19 -12.10
N LEU A 312 -14.47 -2.72 -13.34
CA LEU A 312 -13.94 -1.42 -13.74
C LEU A 312 -14.53 -0.27 -12.90
N ASN A 313 -15.86 -0.26 -12.70
CA ASN A 313 -16.53 0.76 -11.89
C ASN A 313 -16.10 0.70 -10.42
N TYR A 314 -15.92 -0.50 -9.88
CA TYR A 314 -15.42 -0.71 -8.54
C TYR A 314 -13.99 -0.17 -8.39
N LYS A 315 -13.07 -0.54 -9.29
CA LYS A 315 -11.69 -0.04 -9.28
C LYS A 315 -11.63 1.48 -9.46
N ALA A 316 -12.43 2.05 -10.35
CA ALA A 316 -12.52 3.51 -10.52
C ALA A 316 -13.00 4.22 -9.24
N SER A 317 -13.96 3.63 -8.53
CA SER A 317 -14.44 4.14 -7.25
C SER A 317 -13.37 4.01 -6.15
N LEU A 318 -12.62 2.91 -6.15
CA LEU A 318 -11.51 2.69 -5.23
C LEU A 318 -10.41 3.74 -5.45
N VAL A 319 -9.93 3.92 -6.69
CA VAL A 319 -8.95 4.95 -7.06
C VAL A 319 -9.44 6.35 -6.67
N LYS A 320 -10.71 6.68 -6.94
CA LYS A 320 -11.29 7.98 -6.54
C LYS A 320 -11.30 8.17 -5.01
N SER A 321 -11.57 7.11 -4.26
CA SER A 321 -11.65 7.16 -2.79
C SER A 321 -10.30 7.19 -2.09
N LEU A 322 -9.30 6.50 -2.67
CA LEU A 322 -7.96 6.39 -2.10
C LEU A 322 -7.02 7.47 -2.62
N GLN A 323 -7.34 8.11 -3.75
CA GLN A 323 -6.57 9.18 -4.37
C GLN A 323 -5.07 8.86 -4.51
N PRO A 324 -4.68 7.69 -5.06
CA PRO A 324 -3.27 7.36 -5.23
C PRO A 324 -2.61 8.36 -6.20
N LYS A 325 -1.33 8.67 -5.97
CA LYS A 325 -0.55 9.51 -6.90
C LYS A 325 -0.41 8.86 -8.27
N VAL A 326 -0.23 7.52 -8.29
CA VAL A 326 -0.20 6.70 -9.50
C VAL A 326 -1.06 5.45 -9.29
N TYR A 327 -1.91 5.14 -10.26
CA TYR A 327 -2.62 3.87 -10.34
C TYR A 327 -2.08 3.03 -11.50
N CYS A 328 -1.68 1.80 -11.21
CA CYS A 328 -1.11 0.85 -12.16
C CYS A 328 -2.03 -0.39 -12.25
N PRO A 329 -2.88 -0.50 -13.27
CA PRO A 329 -3.66 -1.70 -13.52
C PRO A 329 -2.75 -2.83 -14.04
N PHE A 330 -2.85 -4.03 -13.48
CA PHE A 330 -2.12 -5.23 -13.90
C PHE A 330 -2.96 -6.51 -13.71
N ALA A 331 -2.39 -7.70 -13.80
CA ALA A 331 -3.10 -8.98 -13.56
C ALA A 331 -4.40 -9.14 -14.40
N ASP A 332 -4.30 -9.02 -15.72
CA ASP A 332 -5.41 -9.25 -16.68
C ASP A 332 -5.26 -10.59 -17.41
N THR A 333 -6.36 -11.03 -18.03
CA THR A 333 -6.48 -12.14 -18.95
C THR A 333 -5.22 -12.42 -19.76
N SER A 334 -4.74 -13.64 -19.58
CA SER A 334 -3.72 -14.25 -20.41
C SER A 334 -4.41 -15.15 -21.45
N TRP A 335 -4.43 -14.74 -22.72
CA TRP A 335 -4.90 -15.61 -23.81
C TRP A 335 -3.98 -15.56 -25.02
N ARG A 336 -3.16 -16.61 -25.18
CA ARG A 336 -2.73 -17.09 -26.49
C ARG A 336 -3.39 -18.44 -26.77
N PRO A 337 -3.80 -18.73 -28.02
CA PRO A 337 -4.06 -20.11 -28.41
C PRO A 337 -2.79 -20.95 -28.17
N ILE A 338 -2.99 -22.21 -27.76
CA ILE A 338 -1.94 -23.22 -27.50
C ILE A 338 -0.84 -23.09 -28.58
N PRO A 339 0.46 -22.98 -28.24
CA PRO A 339 1.53 -23.06 -29.22
C PRO A 339 1.37 -24.36 -30.01
N ARG A 340 1.08 -24.27 -31.31
CA ARG A 340 0.95 -25.43 -32.22
C ARG A 340 2.31 -26.04 -32.57
N THR A 341 3.21 -26.16 -31.60
CA THR A 341 4.50 -26.80 -31.77
C THR A 341 4.57 -28.03 -30.87
N GLY A 342 4.34 -29.20 -31.47
CA GLY A 342 4.77 -30.47 -30.88
C GLY A 342 3.70 -31.50 -30.50
N ILE A 343 2.48 -31.47 -31.05
CA ILE A 343 1.67 -32.70 -31.09
C ILE A 343 2.19 -33.55 -32.27
N SER A 344 3.34 -34.20 -32.08
CA SER A 344 3.60 -35.46 -32.76
C SER A 344 2.81 -36.50 -31.97
N GLN A 345 1.59 -36.78 -32.41
CA GLN A 345 0.95 -38.04 -32.11
C GLN A 345 1.78 -39.11 -32.84
N THR A 346 2.63 -39.80 -32.09
CA THR A 346 2.96 -41.20 -32.41
C THR A 346 2.16 -42.04 -31.43
N VAL A 347 1.10 -42.65 -31.97
CA VAL A 347 0.53 -43.89 -31.43
C VAL A 347 1.42 -45.03 -31.90
#